data_AF-A0A3L7VH66-F1
#
_entry.id   AF-A0A3L7VH66-F1
#
_cell.length_a   1.000
_cell.length_b   1.000
_cell.length_c   1.000
_cell.angle_alpha   90.00
_cell.angle_beta   90.00
_cell.angle_gamma   90.00
#
_symmetry.space_group_name_H-M   'P 1'
#
loop_
_entity.id
_entity.type
_entity.pdbx_description
1 polymer ?
#
loop_
_entity_poly.entity_id
_entity_poly.type
_entity_poly.pdbx_seq_one_letter_code
_entity_poly.pdbx_strand_id
1 'polypeptide(L)'
;MSWDQAVIGTLIALALIGLGGWLLLPSKFPILSPTLRIFYAGHLLLLGFMLAYAQLYLENPAQSLADLSDAANNRGEKAVFTPEDLAFAARWGAFWLTFMLFFISFLCLALWDVLSKAKKGFEIKIYPLRIPIK
;
A
#
# COMPACT_ATOMS: atom_id res chain seq x y z
N MET A 1 -10.31 8.52 -19.80
CA MET A 1 -10.98 7.89 -18.64
C MET A 1 -11.40 9.02 -17.72
N SER A 2 -12.68 9.16 -17.34
CA SER A 2 -13.05 10.24 -16.41
C SER A 2 -12.44 9.98 -15.04
N TRP A 3 -12.11 11.03 -14.30
CA TRP A 3 -11.44 10.96 -13.01
C TRP A 3 -12.18 10.03 -12.01
N ASP A 4 -13.52 10.04 -12.07
CA ASP A 4 -14.39 9.15 -11.29
C ASP A 4 -14.16 7.66 -11.57
N GLN A 5 -13.83 7.29 -12.81
CA GLN A 5 -13.59 5.90 -13.21
C GLN A 5 -12.25 5.38 -12.68
N ALA A 6 -11.24 6.26 -12.53
CA ALA A 6 -9.95 5.89 -11.94
C ALA A 6 -10.07 5.64 -10.43
N VAL A 7 -10.85 6.49 -9.75
CA VAL A 7 -11.16 6.35 -8.32
C VAL A 7 -11.95 5.07 -8.06
N ILE A 8 -13.02 4.84 -8.82
CA ILE A 8 -13.83 3.63 -8.70
C ILE A 8 -12.98 2.40 -9.02
N GLY A 9 -12.15 2.45 -10.07
CA GLY A 9 -11.21 1.38 -10.40
C GLY A 9 -10.20 1.07 -9.29
N THR A 10 -9.71 2.10 -8.60
CA THR A 10 -8.76 1.97 -7.48
C THR A 10 -9.44 1.40 -6.23
N LEU A 11 -10.64 1.89 -5.90
CA LEU A 11 -11.42 1.35 -4.78
C LEU A 11 -11.83 -0.11 -5.02
N ILE A 12 -12.21 -0.46 -6.26
CA ILE A 12 -12.48 -1.85 -6.65
C ILE A 12 -11.20 -2.69 -6.59
N ALA A 13 -10.07 -2.20 -7.09
CA ALA A 13 -8.80 -2.91 -7.01
C ALA A 13 -8.37 -3.15 -5.56
N LEU A 14 -8.54 -2.17 -4.67
CA LEU A 14 -8.23 -2.31 -3.25
C LEU A 14 -9.19 -3.28 -2.54
N ALA A 15 -10.48 -3.23 -2.87
CA ALA A 15 -11.46 -4.21 -2.39
C ALA A 15 -11.12 -5.63 -2.88
N LEU A 16 -10.68 -5.77 -4.15
CA LEU A 16 -10.26 -7.04 -4.74
C LEU A 16 -8.89 -7.52 -4.22
N ILE A 17 -7.98 -6.63 -3.81
CA ILE A 17 -6.72 -7.00 -3.15
C ILE A 17 -6.98 -7.38 -1.68
N GLY A 18 -7.91 -6.72 -1.00
CA GLY A 18 -8.35 -7.10 0.35
C GLY A 18 -9.10 -8.44 0.36
N LEU A 19 -10.07 -8.61 -0.54
CA LEU A 19 -10.82 -9.86 -0.72
C LEU A 19 -9.96 -10.96 -1.35
N GLY A 20 -9.11 -10.62 -2.31
CA GLY A 20 -8.16 -11.50 -2.95
C GLY A 20 -7.04 -11.91 -2.00
N GLY A 21 -6.58 -11.03 -1.11
CA GLY A 21 -5.72 -11.41 0.01
C GLY A 21 -6.41 -12.40 0.95
N TRP A 22 -7.73 -12.28 1.14
CA TRP A 22 -8.53 -13.22 1.94
C TRP A 22 -8.83 -14.56 1.23
N LEU A 23 -9.03 -14.54 -0.10
CA LEU A 23 -9.40 -15.71 -0.94
C LEU A 23 -8.19 -16.43 -1.57
N LEU A 24 -7.13 -15.71 -1.90
CA LEU A 24 -5.87 -16.18 -2.52
C LEU A 24 -4.74 -16.37 -1.50
N LEU A 25 -4.98 -16.18 -0.20
CA LEU A 25 -4.23 -16.92 0.82
C LEU A 25 -4.94 -18.26 0.99
N PRO A 26 -4.49 -19.36 0.34
CA PRO A 26 -5.07 -20.67 0.53
C PRO A 26 -5.37 -20.92 2.00
N SER A 27 -6.59 -21.34 2.28
CA SER A 27 -6.96 -22.03 3.52
C SER A 27 -6.02 -23.19 3.86
N LYS A 28 -5.23 -23.65 2.87
CA LYS A 28 -4.18 -24.67 2.96
C LYS A 28 -2.81 -24.19 3.44
N PHE A 29 -2.61 -22.89 3.62
CA PHE A 29 -1.42 -22.35 4.26
C PHE A 29 -1.73 -22.05 5.73
N PRO A 30 -1.37 -22.90 6.70
CA PRO A 30 -1.47 -22.62 8.14
C PRO A 30 -0.36 -21.64 8.58
N ILE A 31 -0.07 -20.65 7.73
CA ILE A 31 1.16 -19.86 7.74
C ILE A 31 1.03 -18.69 8.72
N LEU A 32 -0.17 -18.16 8.97
CA LEU A 32 -0.39 -17.04 9.88
C LEU A 32 -1.52 -17.37 10.85
N SER A 33 -1.34 -17.04 12.14
CA SER A 33 -2.43 -17.12 13.12
C SER A 33 -3.60 -16.24 12.67
N PRO A 34 -4.86 -16.57 13.01
CA PRO A 34 -6.02 -15.78 12.60
C PRO A 34 -5.87 -14.29 12.92
N THR A 35 -5.27 -13.97 14.08
CA THR A 35 -4.98 -12.60 14.52
C THR A 35 -4.00 -11.87 13.60
N LEU A 36 -2.92 -12.53 13.21
CA LEU A 36 -1.92 -11.95 12.30
C LEU A 36 -2.51 -11.68 10.91
N ARG A 37 -3.37 -12.58 10.41
CA ARG A 37 -4.05 -12.39 9.11
C ARG A 37 -4.93 -11.13 9.10
N ILE A 38 -5.73 -10.92 10.15
CA ILE A 38 -6.56 -9.72 10.30
C ILE A 38 -5.67 -8.48 10.36
N PHE A 39 -4.55 -8.55 11.07
CA PHE A 39 -3.61 -7.44 11.19
C PHE A 39 -2.96 -7.07 9.83
N TYR A 40 -2.55 -8.07 9.04
CA TYR A 40 -2.03 -7.86 7.68
C TYR A 40 -3.10 -7.29 6.73
N ALA A 41 -4.31 -7.84 6.76
CA ALA A 41 -5.42 -7.35 5.96
C ALA A 41 -5.75 -5.89 6.32
N GLY A 42 -5.79 -5.56 7.61
CA GLY A 42 -5.98 -4.20 8.10
C GLY A 42 -4.88 -3.24 7.64
N HIS A 43 -3.61 -3.66 7.69
CA HIS A 43 -2.49 -2.87 7.16
C HIS A 43 -2.61 -2.60 5.66
N LEU A 44 -2.95 -3.63 4.86
CA LEU A 44 -3.12 -3.48 3.41
C LEU A 44 -4.30 -2.55 3.08
N LEU A 45 -5.41 -2.67 3.81
CA LEU A 45 -6.55 -1.77 3.65
C LEU A 45 -6.19 -0.33 4.02
N LEU A 46 -5.42 -0.12 5.09
CA LEU A 46 -4.95 1.20 5.49
C LEU A 46 -4.03 1.82 4.42
N LEU A 47 -3.02 1.08 3.96
CA LEU A 47 -2.13 1.53 2.88
C LEU A 47 -2.91 1.84 1.61
N GLY A 48 -3.88 1.00 1.27
CA GLY A 48 -4.79 1.24 0.15
C GLY A 48 -5.60 2.52 0.31
N PHE A 49 -6.19 2.74 1.48
CA PHE A 49 -6.93 3.96 1.78
C PHE A 49 -6.04 5.21 1.68
N MET A 50 -4.81 5.15 2.19
CA MET A 50 -3.84 6.23 2.06
C MET A 50 -3.53 6.52 0.59
N LEU A 51 -3.31 5.50 -0.24
CA LEU A 51 -3.08 5.68 -1.68
C LEU A 51 -4.29 6.31 -2.38
N ALA A 52 -5.50 5.83 -2.07
CA ALA A 52 -6.73 6.41 -2.62
C ALA A 52 -6.89 7.88 -2.18
N TYR A 53 -6.59 8.20 -0.92
CA TYR A 53 -6.60 9.57 -0.41
C TYR A 53 -5.58 10.46 -1.16
N ALA A 54 -4.37 9.94 -1.41
CA ALA A 54 -3.34 10.67 -2.13
C ALA A 54 -3.80 11.03 -3.55
N GLN A 55 -4.35 10.06 -4.28
CA GLN A 55 -4.91 10.27 -5.62
C GLN A 55 -6.07 11.27 -5.59
N LEU A 56 -6.98 11.13 -4.63
CA LEU A 56 -8.19 11.96 -4.55
C LEU A 56 -7.96 13.42 -4.13
N TYR A 57 -6.98 13.67 -3.26
CA TYR A 57 -6.88 14.95 -2.56
C TYR A 57 -5.50 15.59 -2.64
N LEU A 58 -4.44 14.81 -2.87
CA LEU A 58 -3.06 15.31 -2.81
C LEU A 58 -2.41 15.45 -4.18
N GLU A 59 -2.84 14.68 -5.18
CA GLU A 59 -2.22 14.66 -6.51
C GLU A 59 -2.38 16.00 -7.24
N ASN A 60 -3.60 16.50 -7.40
CA ASN A 60 -3.83 17.74 -8.14
C ASN A 60 -3.11 18.96 -7.53
N PRO A 61 -3.17 19.21 -6.20
CA PRO A 61 -2.44 20.34 -5.62
C PRO A 61 -0.92 20.16 -5.68
N ALA A 62 -0.42 18.93 -5.55
CA ALA A 62 1.01 18.66 -5.72
C ALA A 62 1.48 18.92 -7.15
N GLN A 63 0.68 18.53 -8.16
CA GLN A 63 0.97 18.81 -9.56
C GLN A 63 0.98 20.33 -9.83
N SER A 64 0.01 21.07 -9.30
CA SER A 64 -0.03 22.53 -9.45
C SER A 64 1.22 23.23 -8.89
N LEU A 65 1.79 22.72 -7.79
CA LEU A 65 3.02 23.26 -7.22
C LEU A 65 4.25 22.94 -8.06
N ALA A 66 4.30 21.72 -8.62
CA ALA A 66 5.35 21.32 -9.55
C ALA A 66 5.32 22.20 -10.81
N ASP A 67 4.14 22.37 -11.40
CA ASP A 67 3.94 23.19 -12.60
C ASP A 67 4.34 24.66 -12.35
N LEU A 68 4.03 25.21 -11.16
CA LEU A 68 4.43 26.57 -10.77
C LEU A 68 5.95 26.70 -10.65
N SER A 69 6.61 25.69 -10.07
CA SER A 69 8.07 25.61 -9.99
C SER A 69 8.70 25.55 -11.39
N ASP A 70 8.19 24.69 -12.26
CA ASP A 70 8.70 24.50 -13.61
C ASP A 70 8.49 25.75 -14.49
N ALA A 71 7.33 26.40 -14.37
CA ALA A 71 7.05 27.64 -15.09
C ALA A 71 8.02 28.77 -14.68
N ALA A 72 8.36 28.88 -13.40
CA ALA A 72 9.34 29.85 -12.93
C ALA A 72 10.76 29.52 -13.42
N ASN A 73 11.16 28.25 -13.32
CA ASN A 73 12.46 27.77 -13.81
C ASN A 73 12.63 28.03 -15.31
N ASN A 74 11.59 27.81 -16.11
CA ASN A 74 11.60 28.07 -17.56
C ASN A 74 11.76 29.55 -17.91
N ARG A 75 11.41 30.46 -16.99
CA ARG A 75 11.66 31.91 -17.12
C ARG A 75 13.00 32.36 -16.54
N GLY A 76 13.79 31.44 -15.96
CA GLY A 76 15.02 31.77 -15.23
C GLY A 76 14.75 32.47 -13.90
N GLU A 77 13.52 32.34 -13.37
CA GLU A 77 13.06 32.99 -12.15
C GLU A 77 12.95 31.99 -11.00
N LYS A 78 12.89 32.49 -9.75
CA LYS A 78 12.54 31.66 -8.60
C LYS A 78 11.03 31.60 -8.44
N ALA A 79 10.51 30.39 -8.19
CA ALA A 79 9.11 30.20 -7.85
C ALA A 79 8.75 30.97 -6.57
N VAL A 80 7.64 31.72 -6.62
CA VAL A 80 7.09 32.43 -5.47
C VAL A 80 5.94 31.60 -4.92
N PHE A 81 6.14 31.00 -3.76
CA PHE A 81 5.15 30.20 -3.06
C PHE A 81 4.39 31.04 -2.04
N THR A 82 3.08 30.83 -1.97
CA THR A 82 2.25 31.40 -0.91
C THR A 82 2.46 30.65 0.41
N PRO A 83 2.10 31.24 1.57
CA PRO A 83 2.09 30.51 2.84
C PRO A 83 1.25 29.23 2.80
N GLU A 84 0.16 29.23 2.04
CA GLU A 84 -0.74 28.08 1.85
C GLU A 84 -0.04 26.95 1.09
N ASP A 85 0.75 27.28 0.06
CA ASP A 85 1.53 26.34 -0.74
C ASP A 85 2.57 25.62 0.12
N LEU A 86 3.28 26.38 0.96
CA LEU A 86 4.27 25.83 1.89
C LEU A 86 3.62 24.93 2.93
N ALA A 87 2.47 25.33 3.47
CA ALA A 87 1.70 24.52 4.41
C ALA A 87 1.20 23.22 3.76
N PHE A 88 0.77 23.27 2.50
CA PHE A 88 0.43 22.07 1.74
C PHE A 88 1.66 21.17 1.54
N ALA A 89 2.79 21.71 1.09
CA ALA A 89 4.01 20.93 0.86
C ALA A 89 4.48 20.21 2.13
N ALA A 90 4.39 20.86 3.29
CA ALA A 90 4.68 20.25 4.57
C ALA A 90 3.71 19.08 4.90
N ARG A 91 2.40 19.26 4.70
CA ARG A 91 1.40 18.20 4.90
C ARG A 91 1.59 17.03 3.93
N TRP A 92 1.90 17.32 2.67
CA TRP A 92 2.18 16.34 1.64
C TRP A 92 3.42 15.51 1.98
N GLY A 93 4.50 16.16 2.41
CA GLY A 93 5.70 15.49 2.90
C GLY A 93 5.44 14.62 4.13
N ALA A 94 4.70 15.15 5.11
CA ALA A 94 4.32 14.39 6.31
C ALA A 94 3.44 13.17 5.98
N PHE A 95 2.54 13.30 5.00
CA PHE A 95 1.71 12.19 4.52
C PHE A 95 2.57 11.05 3.94
N TRP A 96 3.49 11.35 3.02
CA TRP A 96 4.37 10.33 2.43
C TRP A 96 5.32 9.71 3.43
N LEU A 97 5.86 10.51 4.36
CA LEU A 97 6.66 9.98 5.46
C LEU A 97 5.86 8.99 6.30
N THR A 98 4.63 9.35 6.67
CA THR A 98 3.73 8.47 7.43
C THR A 98 3.43 7.18 6.64
N PHE A 99 3.13 7.30 5.34
CA PHE A 99 2.90 6.15 4.47
C PHE A 99 4.11 5.21 4.44
N MET A 100 5.32 5.75 4.29
CA MET A 100 6.55 4.97 4.27
C MET A 100 6.80 4.26 5.60
N LEU A 101 6.50 4.90 6.74
CA LEU A 101 6.61 4.26 8.05
C LEU A 101 5.66 3.06 8.19
N PHE A 102 4.40 3.19 7.76
CA PHE A 102 3.44 2.08 7.73
C PHE A 102 3.84 0.98 6.74
N PHE A 103 4.43 1.36 5.61
CA PHE A 103 4.91 0.39 4.63
C PHE A 103 6.11 -0.40 5.17
N ILE A 104 7.07 0.28 5.81
CA ILE A 104 8.21 -0.37 6.46
C ILE A 104 7.74 -1.27 7.60
N SER A 105 6.80 -0.85 8.44
CA SER A 105 6.27 -1.70 9.50
C SER A 105 5.64 -2.97 8.93
N PHE A 106 4.89 -2.86 7.82
CA PHE A 106 4.34 -4.00 7.10
C PHE A 106 5.45 -4.96 6.59
N LEU A 107 6.52 -4.43 5.99
CA LEU A 107 7.65 -5.24 5.52
C LEU A 107 8.40 -5.93 6.67
N CYS A 108 8.61 -5.22 7.79
CA CYS A 108 9.23 -5.77 8.99
C CYS A 108 8.41 -6.93 9.57
N LEU A 109 7.09 -6.79 9.61
CA LEU A 109 6.21 -7.88 10.04
C LEU A 109 6.30 -9.08 9.08
N ALA A 110 6.26 -8.83 7.78
CA ALA A 110 6.38 -9.88 6.77
C ALA A 110 7.72 -10.63 6.90
N LEU A 111 8.81 -9.90 7.09
CA LEU A 111 10.14 -10.47 7.31
C LEU A 111 10.20 -11.28 8.62
N TRP A 112 9.68 -10.72 9.72
CA TRP A 112 9.62 -11.40 11.01
C TRP A 112 8.86 -12.73 10.91
N ASP A 113 7.76 -12.73 10.18
CA ASP A 113 6.92 -13.91 9.96
C ASP A 113 7.67 -15.00 9.16
N VAL A 114 8.44 -14.62 8.14
CA VAL A 114 9.32 -15.53 7.39
C VAL A 114 10.44 -16.09 8.30
N LEU A 115 11.13 -15.23 9.05
CA LEU A 115 12.23 -15.64 9.93
C LEU A 115 11.76 -16.55 11.07
N SER A 116 10.60 -16.23 11.65
CA SER A 116 9.98 -17.04 12.71
C SER A 116 9.68 -18.46 12.26
N LYS A 117 9.39 -18.65 10.96
CA LYS A 117 9.13 -19.96 10.37
C LYS A 117 10.41 -20.68 9.99
N ALA A 118 11.38 -19.98 9.44
CA ALA A 118 12.70 -20.54 9.17
C ALA A 118 13.32 -21.13 10.45
N LYS A 119 13.16 -20.44 11.59
CA LYS A 119 13.65 -20.91 12.90
C LYS A 119 12.91 -22.16 13.44
N LYS A 120 11.65 -22.39 13.05
CA LYS A 120 10.83 -23.51 13.55
C LYS A 120 10.99 -24.79 12.75
N GLY A 121 11.79 -24.79 11.68
CA GLY A 121 11.86 -25.90 10.73
C GLY A 121 10.59 -25.92 9.87
N PHE A 122 10.71 -25.52 8.61
CA PHE A 122 9.58 -25.44 7.70
C PHE A 122 9.20 -26.86 7.22
N GLU A 123 8.30 -27.55 7.94
CA GLU A 123 7.69 -28.78 7.43
C GLU A 123 6.60 -28.43 6.42
N ILE A 124 6.93 -28.56 5.12
CA ILE A 124 5.91 -28.65 4.09
C ILE A 124 5.24 -30.01 4.27
N LYS A 125 4.11 -30.06 4.98
CA LYS A 125 3.21 -31.22 4.97
C LYS A 125 2.59 -31.34 3.58
N ILE A 126 3.32 -31.97 2.67
CA ILE A 126 2.74 -32.56 1.46
C ILE A 126 1.94 -33.76 1.95
N TYR A 127 0.61 -33.62 2.06
CA TYR A 127 -0.25 -34.77 2.31
C TYR A 127 0.07 -35.84 1.25
N PRO A 128 0.25 -37.12 1.62
CA PRO A 128 0.49 -38.14 0.62
C PRO A 128 -0.74 -38.24 -0.26
N LEU A 129 -0.57 -37.95 -1.55
CA LEU A 129 -1.52 -38.30 -2.59
C LEU A 129 -1.60 -39.83 -2.60
N ARG A 130 -2.57 -40.38 -1.87
CA ARG A 130 -2.84 -41.82 -1.86
C ARG A 130 -3.62 -42.13 -3.13
N ILE A 131 -2.93 -42.28 -4.25
CA ILE A 131 -3.52 -42.79 -5.50
C ILE A 131 -3.63 -44.31 -5.33
N PRO A 132 -4.84 -44.89 -5.22
CA PRO A 132 -4.97 -46.35 -5.24
C PRO A 132 -4.65 -46.82 -6.66
N ILE A 133 -3.54 -47.53 -6.83
CA ILE A 133 -3.28 -48.31 -8.03
C ILE A 133 -4.24 -49.51 -7.95
N LYS A 134 -5.18 -49.60 -8.90
CA LYS A 134 -5.96 -50.81 -9.17
C LYS A 134 -5.20 -51.68 -10.16
#